data_AF-A0A8H7LAQ0-F1
#
_entry.id   AF-A0A8H7LAQ0-F1
#
_cell.length_a   1.000
_cell.length_b   1.000
_cell.length_c   1.000
_cell.angle_alpha   90.00
_cell.angle_beta   90.00
_cell.angle_gamma   90.00
#
_symmetry.space_group_name_H-M   'P 1'
#
loop_
_entity.id
_entity.type
_entity.pdbx_description
1 polymer ?
#
loop_
_entity_poly.entity_id
_entity_poly.type
_entity_poly.pdbx_seq_one_letter_code
_entity_poly.pdbx_strand_id
1 'polypeptide(L)'
;MYMNCYTAVYNYCTNKSRSSNPLGAAATSTRGAAEKTTYSLTGAEIYYKLEEYLVNFIRGLRAEPGELFLEFYVRKWKRFTIGAGYMNNVFDYMNRYWVQKERSDGRRDVFDVNTLALLQWKQHMFDTNVERIRSEIFALIERQRNNEIVDTNVLSVAVKLMVFLGIDVNDLKNRTWWCTPRASRRFSSRKLSNITAWRARSSCCTTAW
;
A
#
# COMPACT_ATOMS: atom_id res chain seq x y z
N MET A 1 12.23 -3.86 -18.12
CA MET A 1 10.87 -3.30 -17.93
C MET A 1 10.76 -2.53 -16.61
N TYR A 2 11.09 -3.13 -15.46
CA TYR A 2 11.05 -2.47 -14.13
C TYR A 2 11.76 -1.10 -14.08
N MET A 3 13.01 -1.03 -14.55
CA MET A 3 13.81 0.20 -14.51
C MET A 3 13.19 1.34 -15.33
N ASN A 4 12.61 1.03 -16.50
CA ASN A 4 11.99 2.05 -17.35
C ASN A 4 10.77 2.67 -16.66
N CYS A 5 9.93 1.85 -16.02
CA CYS A 5 8.76 2.33 -15.28
C CYS A 5 9.18 3.13 -14.04
N TYR A 6 10.16 2.64 -13.28
CA TYR A 6 10.70 3.34 -12.11
C TYR A 6 11.26 4.71 -12.50
N THR A 7 12.10 4.77 -13.55
CA THR A 7 12.66 6.04 -14.06
C THR A 7 11.56 6.97 -14.57
N ALA A 8 10.52 6.46 -15.22
CA ALA A 8 9.38 7.27 -15.64
C ALA A 8 8.64 7.91 -14.45
N VAL A 9 8.37 7.14 -13.39
CA VAL A 9 7.75 7.65 -12.15
C VAL A 9 8.65 8.66 -11.47
N TYR A 10 9.95 8.36 -11.34
CA TYR A 10 10.94 9.28 -10.79
C TYR A 10 10.98 10.60 -11.57
N ASN A 11 11.11 10.53 -12.90
CA ASN A 11 11.13 11.70 -13.78
C ASN A 11 9.83 12.47 -13.70
N TYR A 12 8.68 11.80 -13.59
CA TYR A 12 7.39 12.47 -13.44
C TYR A 12 7.31 13.26 -12.13
N CYS A 13 7.65 12.61 -11.00
CA CYS A 13 7.68 13.26 -9.69
C CYS A 13 8.71 14.39 -9.65
N THR A 14 9.79 14.34 -10.43
CA THR A 14 10.88 15.33 -10.38
C THR A 14 10.80 16.44 -11.44
N ASN A 15 10.36 16.17 -12.67
CA ASN A 15 10.40 17.12 -13.79
C ASN A 15 9.27 18.15 -13.82
N LYS A 16 8.07 17.87 -13.26
CA LYS A 16 7.02 18.91 -13.20
C LYS A 16 7.40 20.12 -12.32
N SER A 17 8.40 19.99 -11.44
CA SER A 17 9.02 21.13 -10.74
C SER A 17 9.73 22.12 -11.66
N ARG A 18 10.12 21.69 -12.88
CA ARG A 18 10.88 22.49 -13.86
C ARG A 18 10.02 23.05 -15.00
N SER A 19 8.81 22.53 -15.19
CA SER A 19 7.95 22.89 -16.33
C SER A 19 7.11 24.16 -16.10
N SER A 20 7.16 24.78 -14.91
CA SER A 20 6.38 25.98 -14.60
C SER A 20 7.13 27.29 -14.87
N ASN A 21 7.92 27.40 -15.95
CA ASN A 21 8.22 28.69 -16.60
C ASN A 21 9.06 28.58 -17.91
N PRO A 22 8.54 28.99 -19.07
CA PRO A 22 9.36 29.51 -20.17
C PRO A 22 9.05 30.98 -20.50
N LEU A 23 8.62 31.80 -19.52
CA LEU A 23 8.50 33.24 -19.73
C LEU A 23 8.93 34.04 -18.51
N GLY A 24 9.91 34.92 -18.72
CA GLY A 24 10.74 35.53 -17.70
C GLY A 24 10.03 36.28 -16.58
N ALA A 25 10.65 36.27 -15.40
CA ALA A 25 10.60 37.35 -14.44
C ALA A 25 11.75 37.15 -13.44
N ALA A 26 12.61 38.17 -13.35
CA ALA A 26 13.54 38.31 -12.25
C ALA A 26 12.73 38.49 -10.94
N ALA A 27 12.88 37.56 -9.99
CA ALA A 27 12.39 37.74 -8.62
C ALA A 27 13.17 36.86 -7.64
N THR A 28 14.13 37.50 -6.97
CA THR A 28 14.45 37.43 -5.54
C THR A 28 13.97 36.19 -4.76
N SER A 29 14.93 35.33 -4.42
CA SER A 29 15.08 34.57 -3.17
C SER A 29 13.84 34.31 -2.29
N THR A 30 13.01 33.35 -2.69
CA THR A 30 12.23 32.46 -1.77
C THR A 30 12.11 31.06 -2.38
N ARG A 31 13.26 30.43 -2.68
CA ARG A 31 13.34 29.15 -3.42
C ARG A 31 12.77 27.92 -2.68
N GLY A 32 12.47 28.02 -1.39
CA GLY A 32 12.09 26.87 -0.57
C GLY A 32 10.59 26.56 -0.47
N ALA A 33 9.69 27.44 -0.90
CA ALA A 33 8.23 27.27 -0.73
C ALA A 33 7.52 26.88 -2.04
N ALA A 34 7.91 27.46 -3.18
CA ALA A 34 7.30 27.18 -4.47
C ALA A 34 7.63 25.77 -4.99
N GLU A 35 8.87 25.30 -4.83
CA GLU A 35 9.25 23.91 -5.15
C GLU A 35 8.43 22.91 -4.32
N LYS A 36 8.24 23.17 -3.02
CA LYS A 36 7.52 22.27 -2.09
C LYS A 36 6.07 21.99 -2.52
N THR A 37 5.41 22.98 -3.14
CA THR A 37 4.02 22.86 -3.59
C THR A 37 3.94 22.01 -4.86
N THR A 38 4.84 22.22 -5.83
CA THR A 38 4.80 21.52 -7.12
C THR A 38 5.09 20.02 -7.01
N TYR A 39 6.03 19.61 -6.15
CA TYR A 39 6.28 18.18 -5.87
C TYR A 39 5.11 17.50 -5.16
N SER A 40 4.46 18.19 -4.22
CA SER A 40 3.30 17.66 -3.50
C SER A 40 2.09 17.49 -4.43
N LEU A 41 1.83 18.46 -5.31
CA LEU A 41 0.78 18.38 -6.32
C LEU A 41 0.99 17.25 -7.32
N THR A 42 2.23 17.08 -7.81
CA THR A 42 2.56 16.05 -8.79
C THR A 42 2.47 14.64 -8.19
N GLY A 43 2.90 14.46 -6.93
CA GLY A 43 2.76 13.20 -6.22
C GLY A 43 1.30 12.86 -5.93
N ALA A 44 0.47 13.85 -5.57
CA ALA A 44 -0.95 13.65 -5.37
C ALA A 44 -1.66 13.23 -6.67
N GLU A 45 -1.36 13.88 -7.79
CA GLU A 45 -1.95 13.56 -9.09
C GLU A 45 -1.70 12.11 -9.50
N ILE A 46 -0.45 11.65 -9.42
CA ILE A 46 -0.12 10.27 -9.80
C ILE A 46 -0.70 9.25 -8.80
N TYR A 47 -0.79 9.60 -7.52
CA TYR A 47 -1.40 8.76 -6.49
C TYR A 47 -2.89 8.52 -6.76
N TYR A 48 -3.67 9.57 -7.04
CA TYR A 48 -5.10 9.44 -7.35
C TYR A 48 -5.34 8.71 -8.67
N LYS A 49 -4.51 8.96 -9.69
CA LYS A 49 -4.57 8.21 -10.96
C LYS A 49 -4.29 6.72 -10.75
N LEU A 50 -3.35 6.40 -9.87
CA LEU A 50 -3.05 5.01 -9.51
C LEU A 50 -4.22 4.37 -8.78
N GLU A 51 -4.83 5.08 -7.83
CA GLU A 51 -6.03 4.62 -7.13
C GLU A 51 -7.17 4.33 -8.11
N GLU A 52 -7.49 5.27 -9.01
CA GLU A 52 -8.52 5.09 -10.04
C GLU A 52 -8.21 3.89 -10.95
N TYR A 53 -6.96 3.74 -11.37
CA TYR A 53 -6.51 2.60 -12.16
C TYR A 53 -6.74 1.27 -11.41
N LEU A 54 -6.41 1.21 -10.12
CA LEU A 54 -6.62 0.01 -9.30
C LEU A 54 -8.12 -0.34 -9.21
N VAL A 55 -8.97 0.65 -8.97
CA VAL A 55 -10.43 0.45 -8.91
C VAL A 55 -10.96 -0.10 -10.23
N ASN A 56 -10.55 0.51 -11.36
CA ASN A 56 -10.96 0.07 -12.68
C ASN A 56 -10.44 -1.34 -13.02
N PHE A 57 -9.19 -1.64 -12.64
CA PHE A 57 -8.61 -2.96 -12.81
C PHE A 57 -9.41 -4.02 -12.04
N ILE A 58 -9.72 -3.76 -10.77
CA ILE A 58 -10.47 -4.68 -9.91
C ILE A 58 -11.89 -4.91 -10.44
N ARG A 59 -12.58 -3.83 -10.84
CA ARG A 59 -13.93 -3.92 -11.45
C ARG A 59 -13.94 -4.63 -12.80
N GLY A 60 -12.83 -4.58 -13.53
CA GLY A 60 -12.66 -5.27 -14.81
C GLY A 60 -12.42 -6.78 -14.69
N LEU A 61 -12.19 -7.31 -13.48
CA LEU A 61 -11.95 -8.74 -13.29
C LEU A 61 -13.22 -9.55 -13.54
N ARG A 62 -13.13 -10.53 -14.44
CA ARG A 62 -14.22 -11.46 -14.78
C ARG A 62 -13.81 -12.90 -14.56
N ALA A 63 -14.75 -13.69 -14.04
CA ALA A 63 -14.61 -15.12 -13.90
C ALA A 63 -14.60 -15.79 -15.29
N GLU A 64 -13.88 -16.90 -15.39
CA GLU A 64 -13.91 -17.72 -16.59
C GLU A 64 -15.22 -18.52 -16.63
N PRO A 65 -15.76 -18.80 -17.83
CA PRO A 65 -17.02 -19.53 -17.95
C PRO A 65 -16.88 -20.93 -17.35
N GLY A 66 -17.71 -21.24 -16.35
CA GLY A 66 -17.75 -22.56 -15.67
C GLY A 66 -16.85 -22.69 -14.43
N GLU A 67 -16.07 -21.68 -14.07
CA GLU A 67 -15.25 -21.69 -12.86
C GLU A 67 -16.09 -21.33 -11.61
N LEU A 68 -15.80 -21.96 -10.46
CA LEU A 68 -16.39 -21.55 -9.19
C LEU A 68 -15.87 -20.17 -8.79
N PHE A 69 -16.73 -19.35 -8.17
CA PHE A 69 -16.33 -17.99 -7.82
C PHE A 69 -15.20 -17.97 -6.79
N LEU A 70 -15.16 -18.93 -5.85
CA LEU A 70 -14.06 -19.04 -4.90
C LEU A 70 -12.70 -19.34 -5.55
N GLU A 71 -12.67 -20.19 -6.57
CA GLU A 71 -11.46 -20.52 -7.34
C GLU A 71 -10.96 -19.28 -8.10
N PHE A 72 -11.89 -18.61 -8.78
CA PHE A 72 -11.65 -17.32 -9.43
C PHE A 72 -11.06 -16.31 -8.43
N TYR A 73 -11.68 -16.16 -7.27
CA TYR A 73 -11.28 -15.21 -6.24
C TYR A 73 -9.86 -15.47 -5.75
N VAL A 74 -9.54 -16.71 -5.36
CA VAL A 74 -8.21 -17.10 -4.87
C VAL A 74 -7.15 -16.90 -5.95
N ARG A 75 -7.45 -17.27 -7.20
CA ARG A 75 -6.53 -17.13 -8.34
C ARG A 75 -6.23 -15.67 -8.65
N LYS A 76 -7.26 -14.83 -8.72
CA LYS A 76 -7.08 -13.40 -8.99
C LYS A 76 -6.38 -12.71 -7.82
N TRP A 77 -6.71 -13.04 -6.58
CA TRP A 77 -6.02 -12.49 -5.41
C TRP A 77 -4.51 -12.78 -5.44
N LYS A 78 -4.11 -14.04 -5.68
CA LYS A 78 -2.69 -14.42 -5.77
C LYS A 78 -1.94 -13.60 -6.82
N ARG A 79 -2.52 -13.39 -8.00
CA ARG A 79 -1.90 -12.58 -9.06
C ARG A 79 -1.87 -11.09 -8.70
N PHE A 80 -2.91 -10.61 -8.04
CA PHE A 80 -3.03 -9.22 -7.63
C PHE A 80 -1.99 -8.84 -6.57
N THR A 81 -1.78 -9.65 -5.53
CA THR A 81 -0.79 -9.35 -4.48
C THR A 81 0.65 -9.35 -5.00
N ILE A 82 0.98 -10.27 -5.91
CA ILE A 82 2.27 -10.28 -6.61
C ILE A 82 2.43 -8.98 -7.41
N GLY A 83 1.40 -8.60 -8.19
CA GLY A 83 1.40 -7.36 -8.96
C GLY A 83 1.52 -6.10 -8.10
N ALA A 84 0.81 -6.05 -6.96
CA ALA A 84 0.89 -4.97 -6.00
C ALA A 84 2.30 -4.84 -5.41
N GLY A 85 2.99 -5.94 -5.12
CA GLY A 85 4.39 -5.95 -4.68
C GLY A 85 5.34 -5.34 -5.72
N TYR A 86 5.22 -5.76 -6.99
CA TYR A 86 6.04 -5.16 -8.07
C TYR A 86 5.75 -3.67 -8.25
N MET A 87 4.48 -3.30 -8.21
CA MET A 87 4.04 -1.92 -8.34
C MET A 87 4.55 -1.06 -7.18
N ASN A 88 4.54 -1.57 -5.95
CA ASN A 88 5.11 -0.90 -4.80
C ASN A 88 6.61 -0.59 -4.99
N ASN A 89 7.36 -1.49 -5.61
CA ASN A 89 8.78 -1.28 -5.92
C ASN A 89 8.96 -0.21 -7.02
N VAL A 90 8.12 -0.20 -8.06
CA VAL A 90 8.13 0.84 -9.10
C VAL A 90 7.83 2.23 -8.52
N PHE A 91 6.92 2.30 -7.56
CA PHE A 91 6.51 3.55 -6.88
C PHE A 91 7.30 3.83 -5.59
N ASP A 92 8.39 3.11 -5.33
CA ASP A 92 9.18 3.24 -4.09
C ASP A 92 9.67 4.67 -3.86
N TYR A 93 10.05 5.39 -4.91
CA TYR A 93 10.41 6.81 -4.81
C TYR A 93 9.27 7.65 -4.23
N MET A 94 8.05 7.50 -4.75
CA MET A 94 6.87 8.22 -4.25
C MET A 94 6.55 7.82 -2.81
N ASN A 95 6.64 6.52 -2.48
CA ASN A 95 6.42 6.02 -1.12
C ASN A 95 7.39 6.67 -0.10
N ARG A 96 8.67 6.80 -0.46
CA ARG A 96 9.70 7.36 0.42
C ARG A 96 9.58 8.87 0.60
N TYR A 97 9.36 9.62 -0.49
CA TYR A 97 9.48 11.08 -0.44
C TYR A 97 8.13 11.80 -0.37
N TRP A 98 7.12 11.31 -1.07
CA TRP A 98 5.80 11.94 -1.08
C TRP A 98 4.91 11.36 0.03
N VAL A 99 4.65 10.05 0.06
CA VAL A 99 3.75 9.43 1.06
C VAL A 99 4.23 9.70 2.49
N GLN A 100 5.52 9.54 2.78
CA GLN A 100 6.06 9.82 4.12
C GLN A 100 5.91 11.29 4.52
N LYS A 101 6.07 12.22 3.56
CA LYS A 101 5.87 13.65 3.79
C LYS A 101 4.41 13.96 4.09
N GLU A 102 3.48 13.46 3.29
CA GLU A 102 2.04 13.72 3.45
C GLU A 102 1.53 13.19 4.80
N ARG A 103 2.04 12.03 5.23
CA ARG A 103 1.79 11.49 6.58
C ARG A 103 2.37 12.39 7.68
N SER A 104 3.56 12.96 7.47
CA SER A 104 4.19 13.88 8.43
C SER A 104 3.46 15.22 8.53
N ASP A 105 2.80 15.65 7.45
CA ASP A 105 1.94 16.84 7.37
C ASP A 105 0.55 16.58 8.00
N GLY A 106 0.27 15.34 8.45
CA GLY A 106 -0.93 14.98 9.19
C GLY A 106 -2.05 14.38 8.36
N ARG A 107 -1.82 14.10 7.07
CA ARG A 107 -2.77 13.36 6.23
C ARG A 107 -2.71 11.87 6.55
N ARG A 108 -3.83 11.33 7.01
CA ARG A 108 -3.98 9.97 7.56
C ARG A 108 -4.58 8.99 6.57
N ASP A 109 -5.07 9.53 5.46
CA ASP A 109 -5.70 8.86 4.33
C ASP A 109 -4.70 8.41 3.26
N VAL A 110 -3.44 8.88 3.33
CA VAL A 110 -2.40 8.52 2.36
C VAL A 110 -1.63 7.28 2.83
N PHE A 111 -1.77 6.21 2.06
CA PHE A 111 -1.08 4.94 2.27
C PHE A 111 0.02 4.70 1.23
N ASP A 112 0.98 3.85 1.55
CA ASP A 112 1.94 3.32 0.58
C ASP A 112 1.21 2.49 -0.48
N VAL A 113 1.80 2.40 -1.66
CA VAL A 113 1.14 1.80 -2.83
C VAL A 113 0.69 0.35 -2.58
N ASN A 114 1.48 -0.44 -1.86
CA ASN A 114 1.07 -1.81 -1.51
C ASN A 114 -0.19 -1.80 -0.64
N THR A 115 -0.18 -1.02 0.44
CA THR A 115 -1.33 -0.90 1.34
C THR A 115 -2.56 -0.32 0.63
N LEU A 116 -2.39 0.69 -0.23
CA LEU A 116 -3.47 1.24 -1.05
C LEU A 116 -4.11 0.15 -1.93
N ALA A 117 -3.29 -0.67 -2.61
CA ALA A 117 -3.80 -1.75 -3.46
C ALA A 117 -4.63 -2.77 -2.67
N LEU A 118 -4.18 -3.14 -1.46
CA LEU A 118 -4.92 -4.05 -0.58
C LEU A 118 -6.24 -3.45 -0.08
N LEU A 119 -6.26 -2.16 0.26
CA LEU A 119 -7.47 -1.44 0.65
C LEU A 119 -8.49 -1.41 -0.49
N GLN A 120 -8.04 -1.10 -1.71
CA GLN A 120 -8.91 -1.07 -2.89
C GLN A 120 -9.47 -2.45 -3.22
N TRP A 121 -8.65 -3.51 -3.14
CA TRP A 121 -9.13 -4.88 -3.31
C TRP A 121 -10.22 -5.22 -2.29
N LYS A 122 -9.98 -4.88 -1.02
CA LYS A 122 -10.94 -5.16 0.04
C LYS A 122 -12.26 -4.45 -0.24
N GLN A 123 -12.23 -3.14 -0.45
CA GLN A 123 -13.42 -2.32 -0.59
C GLN A 123 -14.26 -2.71 -1.81
N HIS A 124 -13.63 -3.05 -2.93
CA HIS A 124 -14.34 -3.30 -4.19
C HIS A 124 -14.61 -4.77 -4.48
N MET A 125 -13.75 -5.69 -4.04
CA MET A 125 -13.93 -7.13 -4.27
C MET A 125 -14.33 -7.91 -3.02
N PHE A 126 -13.71 -7.66 -1.87
CA PHE A 126 -14.01 -8.45 -0.67
C PHE A 126 -15.33 -8.04 -0.02
N ASP A 127 -15.50 -6.76 0.33
CA ASP A 127 -16.66 -6.28 1.08
C ASP A 127 -17.97 -6.46 0.28
N THR A 128 -17.92 -6.27 -1.05
CA THR A 128 -19.06 -6.51 -1.94
C THR A 128 -19.45 -7.99 -2.03
N ASN A 129 -18.50 -8.92 -1.89
CA ASN A 129 -18.73 -10.35 -2.10
C ASN A 129 -18.57 -11.20 -0.84
N VAL A 130 -18.47 -10.59 0.35
CA VAL A 130 -18.12 -11.28 1.59
C VAL A 130 -19.09 -12.42 1.92
N GLU A 131 -20.39 -12.17 1.76
CA GLU A 131 -21.42 -13.18 2.02
C GLU A 131 -21.35 -14.35 1.02
N ARG A 132 -21.04 -14.05 -0.25
CA ARG A 132 -20.85 -15.08 -1.28
C ARG A 132 -19.61 -15.93 -1.03
N ILE A 133 -18.49 -15.29 -0.67
CA ILE A 133 -17.24 -15.98 -0.30
C ILE A 133 -17.51 -16.89 0.90
N ARG A 134 -18.22 -16.39 1.91
CA ARG A 134 -18.59 -17.14 3.11
C ARG A 134 -19.49 -18.34 2.80
N SER A 135 -20.53 -18.15 2.00
CA SER A 135 -21.43 -19.24 1.62
C SER A 135 -20.72 -20.32 0.82
N GLU A 136 -19.85 -19.95 -0.12
CA GLU A 136 -19.09 -20.93 -0.92
C GLU A 136 -18.06 -21.68 -0.08
N ILE A 137 -17.42 -21.03 0.89
CA ILE A 137 -16.52 -21.69 1.85
C ILE A 137 -17.29 -22.73 2.68
N PHE A 138 -18.46 -22.39 3.22
CA PHE A 138 -19.25 -23.36 3.99
C PHE A 138 -19.75 -24.52 3.12
N ALA A 139 -20.20 -24.25 1.90
CA ALA A 139 -20.59 -25.29 0.96
C ALA A 139 -19.43 -26.26 0.66
N LEU A 140 -18.21 -25.76 0.49
CA LEU A 140 -17.02 -26.61 0.30
C LEU A 140 -16.68 -27.43 1.55
N ILE A 141 -16.85 -26.86 2.75
CA ILE A 141 -16.65 -27.59 4.01
C ILE A 141 -17.68 -28.71 4.16
N GLU A 142 -18.95 -28.46 3.84
CA GLU A 142 -20.01 -29.48 3.88
C GLU A 142 -19.74 -30.61 2.89
N ARG A 143 -19.34 -30.29 1.65
CA ARG A 143 -18.93 -31.29 0.66
C ARG A 143 -17.74 -32.13 1.11
N GLN A 144 -16.75 -31.49 1.73
CA GLN A 144 -15.61 -32.19 2.32
C GLN A 144 -16.06 -33.15 3.45
N ARG A 145 -17.05 -32.77 4.27
CA ARG A 145 -17.64 -33.65 5.31
C ARG A 145 -18.42 -34.82 4.73
N ASN A 146 -18.97 -34.67 3.53
CA ASN A 146 -19.66 -35.72 2.80
C ASN A 146 -18.70 -36.65 2.01
N ASN A 147 -17.40 -36.57 2.28
CA ASN A 147 -16.33 -37.32 1.58
C ASN A 147 -16.25 -37.05 0.07
N GLU A 148 -16.68 -35.88 -0.40
CA GLU A 148 -16.43 -35.48 -1.79
C GLU A 148 -14.98 -35.02 -1.98
N ILE A 149 -14.47 -35.19 -3.20
CA ILE A 149 -13.15 -34.70 -3.59
C ILE A 149 -13.24 -33.18 -3.75
N VAL A 150 -12.59 -32.44 -2.83
CA VAL A 150 -12.56 -30.98 -2.80
C VAL A 150 -11.12 -30.47 -2.83
N ASP A 151 -10.87 -29.37 -3.54
CA ASP A 151 -9.58 -28.69 -3.49
C ASP A 151 -9.38 -27.98 -2.14
N THR A 152 -8.66 -28.66 -1.24
CA THR A 152 -8.32 -28.15 0.09
C THR A 152 -7.39 -26.94 0.05
N ASN A 153 -6.64 -26.71 -1.05
CA ASN A 153 -5.77 -25.55 -1.20
C ASN A 153 -6.59 -24.27 -1.40
N VAL A 154 -7.59 -24.31 -2.29
CA VAL A 154 -8.50 -23.18 -2.52
C VAL A 154 -9.22 -22.82 -1.22
N LEU A 155 -9.73 -23.81 -0.50
CA LEU A 155 -10.38 -23.61 0.80
C LEU A 155 -9.41 -23.01 1.84
N SER A 156 -8.21 -23.58 2.01
CA SER A 156 -7.21 -23.08 2.97
C SER A 156 -6.80 -21.64 2.68
N VAL A 157 -6.57 -21.32 1.40
CA VAL A 157 -6.23 -19.96 0.99
C VAL A 157 -7.39 -19.03 1.24
N ALA A 158 -8.60 -19.36 0.79
CA ALA A 158 -9.78 -18.52 0.97
C ALA A 158 -10.06 -18.17 2.43
N VAL A 159 -9.92 -19.14 3.35
CA VAL A 159 -10.05 -18.90 4.80
C VAL A 159 -8.96 -17.94 5.30
N LYS A 160 -7.69 -18.14 4.89
CA LYS A 160 -6.60 -17.20 5.23
C LYS A 160 -6.88 -15.79 4.70
N LEU A 161 -7.45 -15.65 3.50
CA LEU A 161 -7.80 -14.35 2.92
C LEU A 161 -8.93 -13.65 3.68
N MET A 162 -9.94 -14.41 4.11
CA MET A 162 -11.04 -13.88 4.91
C MET A 162 -10.53 -13.34 6.25
N VAL A 163 -9.61 -14.07 6.90
CA VAL A 163 -9.00 -13.64 8.17
C VAL A 163 -8.10 -12.42 7.95
N PHE A 164 -7.20 -12.46 6.97
CA PHE A 164 -6.28 -11.37 6.64
C PHE A 164 -7.06 -10.08 6.35
N LEU A 165 -7.94 -10.08 5.35
CA LEU A 165 -8.72 -8.89 4.97
C LEU A 165 -9.77 -8.48 6.02
N GLY A 166 -10.20 -9.41 6.87
CA GLY A 166 -11.16 -9.17 7.95
C GLY A 166 -10.55 -8.47 9.16
N ILE A 167 -9.33 -8.84 9.56
CA ILE A 167 -8.65 -8.30 10.76
C ILE A 167 -7.84 -7.05 10.42
N ASP A 168 -7.20 -7.01 9.24
CA ASP A 168 -6.17 -6.02 8.93
C ASP A 168 -6.70 -4.62 8.57
N VAL A 169 -8.00 -4.30 8.59
CA VAL A 169 -8.46 -2.95 8.17
C VAL A 169 -8.14 -1.87 9.19
N ASN A 170 -8.46 -2.17 10.45
CA ASN A 170 -8.13 -1.30 11.55
C ASN A 170 -6.62 -1.30 11.76
N ASP A 171 -5.97 -2.45 11.58
CA ASP A 171 -4.53 -2.59 11.78
C ASP A 171 -3.65 -2.16 10.61
N LEU A 172 -4.10 -2.14 9.35
CA LEU A 172 -3.38 -1.53 8.22
C LEU A 172 -3.45 -0.02 8.30
N LYS A 173 -4.62 0.49 8.69
CA LYS A 173 -4.74 1.89 9.11
C LYS A 173 -3.73 2.09 10.22
N ASN A 174 -3.83 1.39 11.35
CA ASN A 174 -3.02 1.55 12.57
C ASN A 174 -1.51 1.21 12.44
N ARG A 175 -1.10 0.34 11.50
CA ARG A 175 0.30 -0.04 11.25
C ARG A 175 1.15 1.09 10.71
N THR A 176 0.49 1.95 9.97
CA THR A 176 1.06 3.15 9.41
C THR A 176 1.48 4.18 10.46
N TRP A 177 0.97 4.07 11.70
CA TRP A 177 1.12 5.11 12.73
C TRP A 177 2.38 4.90 13.58
N TRP A 178 2.82 3.65 13.77
CA TRP A 178 4.00 3.34 14.58
C TRP A 178 5.34 3.54 13.84
N CYS A 179 5.34 3.69 12.52
CA CYS A 179 6.55 3.98 11.73
C CYS A 179 6.91 5.48 11.66
N THR A 180 6.55 6.28 12.67
CA THR A 180 7.07 7.66 12.80
C THR A 180 8.20 7.71 13.85
N PRO A 181 9.45 8.05 13.47
CA PRO A 181 10.53 8.35 14.42
C PRO A 181 10.25 9.58 15.30
N ARG A 182 9.12 10.29 15.10
CA ARG A 182 8.82 11.56 15.75
C ARG A 182 8.17 11.41 17.13
N ALA A 183 7.73 10.21 17.52
CA ALA A 183 7.18 9.95 18.86
C ALA A 183 8.26 9.87 19.97
N SER A 184 9.55 9.78 19.63
CA SER A 184 10.65 9.74 20.63
C SER A 184 11.09 11.13 21.13
N ARG A 185 10.81 12.23 20.40
CA ARG A 185 11.31 13.58 20.77
C ARG A 185 10.46 14.37 21.75
N ARG A 186 9.41 13.78 22.36
CA ARG A 186 8.65 14.44 23.43
C ARG A 186 8.92 13.91 24.84
N PHE A 187 9.83 12.95 24.99
CA PHE A 187 10.22 12.40 26.31
C PHE A 187 11.69 12.68 26.65
N SER A 188 12.24 13.83 26.24
CA SER A 188 13.52 14.32 26.76
C SER A 188 13.52 15.85 26.77
N SER A 189 12.77 16.41 27.72
CA SER A 189 12.88 17.81 28.10
C SER A 189 12.57 17.93 29.59
N ARG A 190 13.34 17.21 30.41
CA ARG A 190 13.56 17.50 31.83
C ARG A 190 14.72 16.63 32.31
N LYS A 191 15.79 17.30 32.75
CA LYS A 191 17.06 16.79 33.31
C LYS A 191 18.14 16.42 32.28
N LEU A 192 18.71 17.46 31.68
CA LEU A 192 20.16 17.50 31.45
C LEU A 192 20.84 17.72 32.81
N SER A 193 21.30 16.64 33.43
CA SER A 193 22.36 16.72 34.44
C SER A 193 23.02 15.35 34.60
N ASN A 194 24.32 15.33 34.29
CA ASN A 194 25.32 14.35 34.69
C ASN A 194 25.60 13.15 33.75
N ILE A 195 26.73 13.30 33.04
CA ILE A 195 27.92 12.42 33.11
C ILE A 195 27.78 10.99 32.55
N THR A 196 28.54 10.75 31.47
CA THR A 196 29.22 9.51 31.03
C THR A 196 28.48 8.17 31.16
N ALA A 197 28.22 7.52 30.02
CA ALA A 197 28.72 6.16 29.76
C ALA A 197 28.29 5.65 28.38
N TRP A 198 29.25 5.00 27.74
CA TRP A 198 29.15 4.23 26.52
C TRP A 198 28.26 2.97 26.65
N ARG A 199 27.82 2.50 25.47
CA ARG A 199 27.50 1.10 25.07
C ARG A 199 26.09 0.51 25.30
N ALA A 200 25.77 -0.34 24.31
CA ALA A 200 24.69 -1.33 24.17
C ALA A 200 23.35 -0.74 23.70
N ARG A 201 22.69 -1.21 22.63
CA ARG A 201 22.73 -2.51 21.95
C ARG A 201 22.20 -2.34 20.52
N SER A 202 23.04 -2.62 19.53
CA SER A 202 22.63 -3.03 18.19
C SER A 202 22.56 -4.55 18.20
N SER A 203 21.39 -5.17 18.01
CA SER A 203 21.20 -6.51 17.43
C SER A 203 19.74 -6.98 17.51
N CYS A 204 19.34 -7.73 16.48
CA CYS A 204 18.06 -8.41 16.20
C CYS A 204 16.99 -7.53 15.54
N CYS A 205 16.52 -7.79 14.31
CA CYS A 205 16.66 -8.95 13.44
C CYS A 205 16.48 -8.52 11.97
N THR A 206 17.47 -8.88 11.15
CA THR A 206 17.34 -9.13 9.71
C THR A 206 17.45 -10.64 9.53
N THR A 207 16.41 -11.33 9.05
CA THR A 207 16.45 -12.43 8.05
C THR A 207 15.11 -13.15 7.90
N ALA A 208 14.90 -13.67 6.68
CA ALA A 208 13.86 -14.55 6.13
C ALA A 208 12.96 -13.79 5.13
N TRP A 209 13.15 -13.84 3.81
CA TRP A 209 13.95 -14.69 2.92
C TRP A 209 14.50 -13.85 1.75
#